data_AF-A0A1G9DPN0-F1
#
_entry.id   AF-A0A1G9DPN0-F1
#
_cell.length_a   1.000
_cell.length_b   1.000
_cell.length_c   1.000
_cell.angle_alpha   90.00
_cell.angle_beta   90.00
_cell.angle_gamma   90.00
#
_symmetry.space_group_name_H-M   'P 1'
#
loop_
_entity.id
_entity.type
_entity.pdbx_description
1 polymer ?
#
loop_
_entity_poly.entity_id
_entity_poly.type
_entity_poly.pdbx_seq_one_letter_code
_entity_poly.pdbx_strand_id
1 'polypeptide(L)'
;PPEFIRSDNGAEFIAKKVRAWIGAVGAKTAFIAPGSPWENGYCESFNSRFRDELLNGEVFYTLREAQILIERWRRHYNTVRPHSALGYRPPAPESFVPMDQRPTMH
;
A
#
# COMPACT_ATOMS: atom_id res chain seq x y z
N PRO A 1 -3.91 4.16 13.54
CA PRO A 1 -2.74 4.51 12.70
C PRO A 1 -1.61 3.54 12.99
N PRO A 2 -0.66 3.31 12.07
CA PRO A 2 0.54 2.53 12.39
C PRO A 2 1.35 3.23 13.49
N GLU A 3 2.04 2.48 14.32
CA GLU A 3 2.91 3.05 15.37
C GLU A 3 4.11 3.79 14.75
N PHE A 4 4.65 3.25 13.65
CA PHE A 4 5.76 3.84 12.90
C PHE A 4 5.47 3.88 11.41
N ILE A 5 5.93 4.94 10.75
CA ILE A 5 6.09 5.03 9.30
C ILE A 5 7.58 4.94 9.02
N ARG A 6 7.99 3.87 8.33
CA ARG A 6 9.38 3.67 7.92
C ARG A 6 9.64 4.32 6.56
N SER A 7 10.75 5.05 6.44
CA SER A 7 11.19 5.68 5.19
C SER A 7 12.70 5.55 5.03
N ASP A 8 13.18 5.70 3.80
CA ASP A 8 14.61 5.87 3.57
C ASP A 8 15.09 7.25 4.02
N ASN A 9 16.39 7.50 3.86
CA ASN A 9 17.01 8.77 4.23
C ASN A 9 16.91 9.84 3.11
N GLY A 10 15.95 9.72 2.19
CA GLY A 10 15.67 10.72 1.17
C GLY A 10 15.29 12.07 1.77
N ALA A 11 15.71 13.15 1.12
CA ALA A 11 15.50 14.51 1.61
C ALA A 11 13.99 14.85 1.74
N GLU A 12 13.15 14.26 0.89
CA GLU A 12 11.70 14.37 0.92
C GLU A 12 11.08 13.80 2.21
N PHE A 13 11.64 12.73 2.77
CA PHE A 13 11.13 12.08 3.99
C PHE A 13 11.72 12.68 5.26
N ILE A 14 12.88 13.34 5.17
CA ILE A 14 13.50 14.08 6.27
C ILE A 14 12.87 15.47 6.44
N ALA A 15 12.13 15.96 5.43
CA ALA A 15 11.50 17.27 5.44
C ALA A 15 10.62 17.50 6.69
N LYS A 16 10.77 18.68 7.32
CA LYS A 16 10.03 19.05 8.54
C LYS A 16 8.51 18.93 8.37
N LYS A 17 7.98 19.28 7.18
CA LYS A 17 6.55 19.20 6.88
C LYS A 17 6.03 17.76 6.91
N VAL A 18 6.78 16.82 6.34
CA VAL A 18 6.41 15.40 6.33
C VAL A 18 6.42 14.84 7.75
N ARG A 19 7.47 15.12 8.53
CA ARG A 19 7.53 14.69 9.94
C ARG A 19 6.41 15.28 10.80
N ALA A 20 6.07 16.55 10.58
CA ALA A 20 4.96 17.20 11.28
C ALA A 20 3.62 16.52 10.96
N TRP A 21 3.40 16.17 9.69
CA TRP A 21 2.22 15.43 9.27
C TRP A 21 2.19 14.00 9.88
N ILE A 22 3.31 13.27 9.87
CA ILE A 22 3.42 11.94 10.49
C ILE A 22 3.05 12.00 11.98
N GLY A 23 3.57 13.00 12.70
CA GLY A 23 3.21 13.23 14.10
C GLY A 23 1.73 13.58 14.29
N ALA A 24 1.16 14.40 13.39
CA ALA A 24 -0.25 14.79 13.45
C ALA A 24 -1.21 13.61 13.23
N VAL A 25 -0.83 12.60 12.44
CA VAL A 25 -1.62 11.36 12.28
C VAL A 25 -1.40 10.34 13.40
N GLY A 26 -0.59 10.69 14.42
CA GLY A 26 -0.32 9.86 15.59
C GLY A 26 0.71 8.75 15.37
N ALA A 27 1.49 8.82 14.29
CA ALA A 27 2.57 7.88 14.01
C ALA A 27 3.95 8.48 14.33
N LYS A 28 4.96 7.64 14.48
CA LYS A 28 6.38 8.04 14.62
C LYS A 28 7.14 7.77 13.33
N THR A 29 8.20 8.54 13.06
CA THR A 29 9.07 8.28 11.90
C THR A 29 10.17 7.28 12.29
N ALA A 30 10.40 6.27 11.45
CA ALA A 30 11.55 5.39 11.54
C ALA A 30 12.36 5.49 10.25
N PHE A 31 13.66 5.76 10.34
CA PHE A 31 14.54 5.74 9.17
C PHE A 31 15.23 4.39 9.05
N ILE A 32 15.53 3.96 7.83
CA ILE A 32 16.42 2.80 7.62
C ILE A 32 17.81 3.11 8.18
N ALA A 33 18.47 2.09 8.71
CA ALA A 33 19.83 2.23 9.21
C ALA A 33 20.78 2.57 8.04
N PRO A 34 21.78 3.47 8.26
CA PRO A 34 22.79 3.75 7.25
C PRO A 34 23.50 2.46 6.81
N GLY A 35 23.57 2.23 5.50
CA GLY A 35 24.15 1.01 4.94
C GLY A 35 23.24 -0.23 5.00
N SER A 36 21.94 -0.07 5.27
CA SER A 36 20.97 -1.17 5.35
C SER A 36 19.87 -1.12 4.27
N PRO A 37 20.21 -1.19 2.97
CA PRO A 37 19.23 -1.09 1.88
C PRO A 37 18.18 -2.21 1.90
N TRP A 38 18.50 -3.38 2.46
CA TRP A 38 17.56 -4.50 2.59
C TRP A 38 16.32 -4.15 3.44
N GLU A 39 16.39 -3.15 4.33
CA GLU A 39 15.24 -2.69 5.10
C GLU A 39 14.17 -2.00 4.24
N ASN A 40 14.54 -1.53 3.05
CA ASN A 40 13.65 -0.93 2.06
C ASN A 40 13.15 -1.94 1.00
N GLY A 41 13.60 -3.20 1.08
CA GLY A 41 13.32 -4.21 0.06
C GLY A 41 11.83 -4.47 -0.21
N TYR A 42 10.97 -4.26 0.79
CA TYR A 42 9.52 -4.36 0.63
C TYR A 42 8.95 -3.26 -0.27
N CYS A 43 9.34 -2.00 -0.04
CA CYS A 43 8.91 -0.87 -0.85
C CYS A 43 9.46 -0.97 -2.28
N GLU A 44 10.72 -1.41 -2.42
CA GLU A 44 11.34 -1.64 -3.73
C GLU A 44 10.63 -2.74 -4.51
N SER A 45 10.34 -3.87 -3.86
CA SER A 45 9.60 -4.99 -4.46
C SER A 45 8.19 -4.56 -4.89
N PHE A 46 7.50 -3.78 -4.06
CA PHE A 46 6.19 -3.22 -4.38
C PHE A 46 6.25 -2.30 -5.61
N ASN A 47 7.19 -1.34 -5.62
CA ASN A 47 7.34 -0.39 -6.73
C ASN A 47 7.76 -1.07 -8.03
N SER A 48 8.63 -2.09 -7.99
CA SER A 48 8.98 -2.90 -9.17
C SER A 48 7.74 -3.60 -9.73
N ARG A 49 6.98 -4.27 -8.86
CA ARG A 49 5.73 -4.95 -9.23
C ARG A 49 4.71 -4.01 -9.87
N PHE A 50 4.50 -2.85 -9.26
CA PHE A 50 3.60 -1.82 -9.80
C PHE A 50 4.04 -1.33 -11.17
N ARG A 51 5.35 -1.13 -11.35
CA ARG A 51 5.93 -0.71 -12.63
C ARG A 51 5.75 -1.79 -13.70
N ASP A 52 6.12 -3.03 -13.38
CA ASP A 52 6.12 -4.15 -14.33
C ASP A 52 4.70 -4.57 -14.72
N GLU A 53 3.76 -4.58 -13.76
CA GLU A 53 2.38 -5.04 -13.98
C GLU A 53 1.45 -3.96 -14.52
N LEU A 54 1.76 -2.67 -14.34
CA LEU A 54 0.89 -1.57 -14.78
C LEU A 54 1.64 -0.50 -15.59
N LEU A 55 2.60 0.19 -14.98
CA LEU A 55 3.13 1.42 -15.59
C LEU A 55 3.89 1.20 -16.90
N ASN A 56 4.57 0.06 -17.05
CA ASN A 56 5.27 -0.30 -18.27
C ASN A 56 4.33 -0.94 -19.33
N GLY A 57 3.15 -1.40 -18.91
CA GLY A 57 2.20 -2.10 -19.78
C GLY A 57 1.10 -1.20 -20.35
N GLU A 58 0.95 0.01 -19.82
CA GLU A 58 -0.16 0.92 -20.14
C GLU A 58 0.34 2.23 -20.75
N VAL A 59 -0.42 2.78 -21.69
CA VAL A 59 -0.26 4.16 -22.18
C VAL A 59 -1.43 4.98 -21.62
N PHE A 60 -1.12 5.99 -20.81
CA PHE A 60 -2.14 6.87 -20.24
C PHE A 60 -2.35 8.10 -21.13
N TYR A 61 -3.57 8.29 -21.61
CA TYR A 61 -3.94 9.46 -22.43
C TYR A 61 -4.36 10.66 -21.56
N THR A 62 -4.82 10.41 -20.33
CA THR A 62 -5.19 11.46 -19.39
C THR A 62 -4.80 11.10 -17.95
N LEU A 63 -4.65 12.13 -17.11
CA LEU A 63 -4.45 11.93 -15.67
C LEU A 63 -5.62 11.17 -15.03
N ARG A 64 -6.85 11.40 -15.50
CA ARG A 64 -8.04 10.73 -14.96
C ARG A 64 -8.02 9.23 -15.26
N GLU A 65 -7.59 8.85 -16.45
CA GLU A 65 -7.40 7.45 -16.82
C GLU A 65 -6.34 6.79 -15.95
N ALA A 66 -5.18 7.44 -15.76
CA ALA A 66 -4.13 6.95 -14.87
C ALA A 66 -4.67 6.72 -13.44
N GLN A 67 -5.43 7.67 -12.88
CA GLN A 67 -6.03 7.51 -11.55
C GLN A 67 -6.96 6.28 -11.46
N ILE A 68 -7.78 6.04 -12.49
CA ILE A 68 -8.72 4.91 -12.53
C ILE A 68 -7.94 3.59 -12.60
N LEU A 69 -6.97 3.48 -13.50
CA LEU A 69 -6.21 2.25 -13.72
C LEU A 69 -5.31 1.93 -12.51
N ILE A 70 -4.67 2.95 -11.93
CA ILE A 70 -3.85 2.78 -10.71
C ILE A 70 -4.71 2.34 -9.54
N GLU A 71 -5.90 2.93 -9.34
CA GLU A 71 -6.81 2.51 -8.26
C GLU A 71 -7.32 1.07 -8.49
N ARG A 72 -7.63 0.71 -9.73
CA ARG A 72 -8.01 -0.67 -10.07
C ARG A 72 -6.90 -1.65 -9.75
N TRP A 73 -5.66 -1.34 -10.13
CA TRP A 73 -4.51 -2.17 -9.81
C TRP A 73 -4.29 -2.27 -8.29
N ARG A 74 -4.38 -1.15 -7.55
CA ARG A 74 -4.25 -1.12 -6.08
C ARG A 74 -5.29 -2.03 -5.42
N ARG A 75 -6.55 -1.99 -5.86
CA ARG A 75 -7.61 -2.87 -5.34
C ARG A 75 -7.28 -4.33 -5.61
N HIS A 76 -6.96 -4.67 -6.86
CA HIS A 76 -6.58 -6.03 -7.23
C HIS A 76 -5.39 -6.56 -6.41
N TYR A 77 -4.32 -5.77 -6.27
CA TYR A 77 -3.13 -6.14 -5.51
C TYR A 77 -3.45 -6.46 -4.04
N ASN A 78 -4.36 -5.71 -3.43
CA ASN A 78 -4.69 -5.82 -2.01
C ASN A 78 -5.81 -6.83 -1.71
N THR A 79 -6.77 -7.04 -2.62
CA THR A 79 -7.97 -7.85 -2.32
C THR A 79 -8.03 -9.18 -3.06
N VAL A 80 -7.28 -9.34 -4.16
CA VAL A 80 -7.38 -10.52 -5.05
C VAL A 80 -6.04 -11.22 -5.25
N ARG A 81 -4.96 -10.45 -5.48
CA ARG A 81 -3.65 -11.00 -5.86
C ARG A 81 -3.10 -11.94 -4.77
N PRO A 82 -2.68 -13.17 -5.10
CA PRO A 82 -2.07 -14.06 -4.12
C PRO A 82 -0.63 -13.65 -3.79
N HIS A 83 -0.26 -13.69 -2.51
CA HIS A 83 1.11 -13.39 -2.05
C HIS A 83 1.68 -14.60 -1.32
N SER A 84 2.82 -15.11 -1.78
CA SER A 84 3.47 -16.30 -1.21
C SER A 84 3.82 -16.12 0.28
N ALA A 85 4.27 -14.93 0.68
CA ALA A 85 4.55 -14.58 2.07
C ALA A 85 3.30 -14.63 2.99
N LEU A 86 2.10 -14.60 2.40
CA LEU A 86 0.81 -14.66 3.10
C LEU A 86 0.10 -16.01 2.87
N GLY A 87 0.83 -17.06 2.50
CA GLY A 87 0.24 -18.37 2.21
C GLY A 87 -0.71 -18.34 1.01
N TYR A 88 -0.34 -17.57 -0.03
CA TYR A 88 -1.14 -17.33 -1.24
C TYR A 88 -2.48 -16.62 -1.00
N ARG A 89 -2.61 -15.92 0.13
CA ARG A 89 -3.76 -15.04 0.40
C ARG A 89 -3.45 -13.59 -0.02
N PRO A 90 -4.47 -12.80 -0.38
CA PRO A 90 -4.33 -11.36 -0.55
C PRO A 90 -4.15 -10.66 0.81
N PRO A 91 -3.52 -9.46 0.86
CA PRO A 91 -3.27 -8.73 2.10
C PRO A 91 -4.54 -8.31 2.85
N ALA A 92 -5.59 -7.97 2.10
CA ALA A 92 -6.90 -7.57 2.61
C ALA A 92 -7.98 -8.32 1.83
N PRO A 93 -8.18 -9.63 2.08
CA PRO A 93 -9.19 -10.42 1.40
C PRO A 93 -10.57 -9.79 1.60
N GLU A 94 -11.33 -9.67 0.53
CA GLU A 94 -12.75 -9.32 0.65
C GLU A 94 -13.45 -10.41 1.47
N SER A 95 -13.92 -10.03 2.65
CA SER A 95 -14.73 -10.92 3.49
C SER A 95 -16.19 -10.69 3.14
N PHE A 96 -16.84 -11.73 2.61
CA PHE A 96 -18.29 -11.75 2.52
C PHE A 96 -18.85 -12.04 3.92
N VAL A 97 -19.46 -11.06 4.56
CA VAL A 97 -20.28 -11.29 5.76
C VAL A 97 -21.70 -11.57 5.27
N PRO A 98 -22.19 -12.83 5.33
CA PRO A 98 -23.60 -13.06 5.03
C PRO A 98 -24.43 -12.32 6.09
N MET A 99 -25.19 -11.31 5.66
CA MET A 99 -26.25 -10.73 6.48
C MET A 99 -27.22 -11.86 6.84
N ASP A 100 -27.35 -12.18 8.13
CA ASP A 100 -28.34 -13.14 8.60
C ASP A 100 -29.73 -12.54 8.34
N GLN A 101 -30.39 -12.98 7.27
CA GLN A 101 -31.72 -12.51 6.87
C GLN A 101 -32.84 -13.16 7.68
N ARG A 102 -32.55 -13.82 8.81
CA ARG A 102 -33.58 -14.40 9.66
C ARG A 102 -34.47 -13.28 10.19
N PRO A 103 -35.78 -13.29 9.88
CA PRO A 103 -36.69 -12.33 10.46
C PRO A 103 -36.72 -12.52 11.97
N THR A 104 -36.51 -11.44 12.72
CA THR A 104 -36.76 -11.39 14.16
C THR A 104 -38.24 -11.69 14.37
N MET A 105 -38.58 -12.91 14.82
CA MET A 105 -39.95 -13.20 15.26
C MET A 105 -40.18 -12.44 16.57
N HIS A 106 -41.14 -11.53 16.56
CA HIS A 106 -41.74 -10.92 17.75
C HIS A 106 -43.00 -11.69 18.15
#